data_AF-A0A954P4U4-F1
#
_entry.id   AF-A0A954P4U4-F1
#
_cell.length_a   1.000
_cell.length_b   1.000
_cell.length_c   1.000
_cell.angle_alpha   90.00
_cell.angle_beta   90.00
_cell.angle_gamma   90.00
#
_symmetry.space_group_name_H-M   'P 1'
#
loop_
_entity.id
_entity.type
_entity.pdbx_description
1 polymer ?
#
loop_
_entity_poly.entity_id
_entity_poly.type
_entity_poly.pdbx_seq_one_letter_code
_entity_poly.pdbx_strand_id
1 'polypeptide(L)'
;MFAAIFCRRVLRVLAVCFSISAVASLAAAQEAEDKAGWWRFRGPNGSGVSSSTRLPVKWTVEEADWRVQLPGVGHCSPVIRGNHVFVTCGEEDSGHRQLLCLTADSGQVVWKHTIGEAKHRKHSLNSFASSTPALDAERVYVSWVDAENQLQVKA
;
A
#
# COMPACT_ATOMS: atom_id res chain seq x y z
N MET A 1 -55.26 10.71 20.43
CA MET A 1 -54.80 9.89 19.30
C MET A 1 -53.73 10.57 18.44
N PHE A 2 -53.84 11.87 18.13
CA PHE A 2 -52.85 12.61 17.30
C PHE A 2 -51.44 12.75 17.90
N ALA A 3 -51.30 12.97 19.22
CA ALA A 3 -50.00 13.14 19.87
C ALA A 3 -49.10 11.88 19.80
N ALA A 4 -49.69 10.69 19.87
CA ALA A 4 -48.97 9.42 19.80
C ALA A 4 -48.44 9.12 18.38
N ILE A 5 -49.17 9.55 17.34
CA ILE A 5 -48.76 9.41 15.94
C ILE A 5 -47.63 10.39 15.61
N PHE A 6 -47.70 11.62 16.15
CA PHE A 6 -46.66 12.63 16.02
C PHE A 6 -45.36 12.18 16.71
N CYS A 7 -45.45 11.66 17.95
CA CYS A 7 -44.32 11.12 18.68
C CYS A 7 -43.63 9.95 17.95
N ARG A 8 -44.41 9.00 17.39
CA ARG A 8 -43.87 7.89 16.58
C ARG A 8 -43.22 8.33 15.26
N ARG A 9 -43.70 9.41 14.63
CA ARG A 9 -43.08 9.98 13.42
C ARG A 9 -41.77 10.70 13.73
N VAL A 10 -41.74 11.48 14.81
CA VAL A 10 -40.51 12.16 15.28
C VAL A 10 -39.44 11.15 15.70
N LEU A 11 -39.80 10.10 16.45
CA LEU A 11 -38.89 9.00 16.83
C LEU A 11 -38.32 8.27 15.62
N ARG A 12 -39.11 8.03 14.55
CA ARG A 12 -38.63 7.41 13.31
C ARG A 12 -37.67 8.32 12.53
N VAL A 13 -37.95 9.61 12.44
CA VAL A 13 -37.06 10.57 11.76
C VAL A 13 -35.73 10.70 12.53
N LEU A 14 -35.77 10.80 13.85
CA LEU A 14 -34.57 10.84 14.69
C LEU A 14 -33.73 9.56 14.57
N ALA A 15 -34.37 8.40 14.55
CA ALA A 15 -33.68 7.12 14.35
C ALA A 15 -33.02 7.04 12.95
N VAL A 16 -33.69 7.51 11.90
CA VAL A 16 -33.11 7.57 10.54
C VAL A 16 -31.94 8.54 10.48
N CYS A 17 -32.05 9.74 11.06
CA CYS A 17 -30.95 10.71 11.11
C CYS A 17 -29.74 10.17 11.88
N PHE A 18 -29.98 9.49 13.02
CA PHE A 18 -28.91 8.84 13.78
C PHE A 18 -28.22 7.72 12.97
N SER A 19 -29.01 6.93 12.25
CA SER A 19 -28.50 5.88 11.36
C SER A 19 -27.62 6.44 10.24
N ILE A 20 -28.07 7.51 9.57
CA ILE A 20 -27.32 8.17 8.50
C ILE A 20 -26.01 8.77 9.04
N SER A 21 -26.06 9.42 10.21
CA SER A 21 -24.86 9.98 10.84
C SER A 21 -23.86 8.91 11.24
N ALA A 22 -24.31 7.75 11.73
CA ALA A 22 -23.42 6.65 12.11
C ALA A 22 -22.71 6.04 10.90
N VAL A 23 -23.42 5.86 9.77
CA VAL A 23 -22.85 5.37 8.51
C VAL A 23 -21.82 6.37 7.95
N ALA A 24 -22.10 7.66 7.99
CA ALA A 24 -21.16 8.69 7.54
C ALA A 24 -19.87 8.72 8.38
N SER A 25 -19.98 8.58 9.70
CA SER A 25 -18.82 8.50 10.60
C SER A 25 -17.96 7.26 10.35
N LEU A 26 -18.58 6.11 10.04
CA LEU A 26 -17.87 4.88 9.72
C LEU A 26 -17.12 5.00 8.38
N ALA A 27 -17.74 5.60 7.36
CA ALA A 27 -17.09 5.86 6.08
C ALA A 27 -15.90 6.82 6.21
N ALA A 28 -16.03 7.86 7.03
CA ALA A 28 -14.93 8.80 7.30
C ALA A 28 -13.77 8.13 8.07
N ALA A 29 -14.07 7.20 8.97
CA ALA A 29 -13.05 6.41 9.67
C ALA A 29 -12.29 5.48 8.71
N GLN A 30 -13.00 4.84 7.78
CA GLN A 30 -12.40 4.02 6.74
C GLN A 30 -11.48 4.84 5.82
N GLU A 31 -11.91 6.02 5.37
CA GLU A 31 -11.07 6.92 4.58
C GLU A 31 -9.83 7.41 5.34
N ALA A 32 -9.94 7.62 6.65
CA ALA A 32 -8.81 8.04 7.47
C ALA A 32 -7.77 6.92 7.62
N GLU A 33 -8.22 5.67 7.71
CA GLU A 33 -7.37 4.48 7.66
C GLU A 33 -6.73 4.31 6.27
N ASP A 34 -7.46 4.57 5.19
CA ASP A 34 -6.94 4.55 3.81
C ASP A 34 -5.93 5.69 3.53
N LYS A 35 -5.98 6.77 4.32
CA LYS A 35 -5.01 7.88 4.34
C LYS A 35 -3.88 7.66 5.35
N ALA A 36 -3.95 6.63 6.19
CA ALA A 36 -2.89 6.24 7.12
C ALA A 36 -2.05 5.13 6.46
N GLY A 37 -0.80 5.40 6.13
CA GLY A 37 -0.01 4.47 5.34
C GLY A 37 1.42 4.94 5.09
N TRP A 38 2.15 4.16 4.32
CA TRP A 38 3.54 4.43 3.95
C TRP A 38 3.66 4.36 2.43
N TRP A 39 2.95 5.25 1.74
CA TRP A 39 2.72 5.17 0.29
C TRP A 39 3.89 5.63 -0.59
N ARG A 40 5.04 5.98 -0.02
CA ARG A 40 6.22 6.41 -0.79
C ARG A 40 7.50 6.16 -0.01
N PHE A 41 8.63 6.26 -0.69
CA PHE A 41 9.94 6.21 -0.05
C PHE A 41 10.01 7.21 1.11
N ARG A 42 10.40 6.72 2.30
CA ARG A 42 10.47 7.48 3.56
C ARG A 42 9.12 8.02 4.07
N GLY A 43 8.01 7.45 3.63
CA GLY A 43 6.70 7.66 4.24
C GLY A 43 5.98 8.96 3.83
N PRO A 44 4.81 9.24 4.45
CA PRO A 44 3.87 10.30 4.07
C PRO A 44 4.42 11.71 3.94
N ASN A 45 5.52 12.02 4.60
CA ASN A 45 6.20 13.33 4.59
C ASN A 45 7.67 13.24 4.13
N GLY A 46 8.15 12.05 3.73
CA GLY A 46 9.54 11.83 3.31
C GLY A 46 10.58 11.84 4.44
N SER A 47 10.18 11.92 5.71
CA SER A 47 11.14 12.00 6.82
C SER A 47 11.76 10.64 7.17
N GLY A 48 11.08 9.54 6.87
CA GLY A 48 11.46 8.20 7.31
C GLY A 48 11.06 7.92 8.76
N VAL A 49 10.14 8.70 9.33
CA VAL A 49 9.66 8.55 10.70
C VAL A 49 8.20 8.10 10.70
N SER A 50 7.90 7.00 11.40
CA SER A 50 6.53 6.54 11.65
C SER A 50 5.97 7.15 12.94
N SER A 51 4.66 7.35 12.99
CA SER A 51 3.91 7.70 14.21
C SER A 51 3.53 6.48 15.05
N SER A 52 3.87 5.26 14.63
CA SER A 52 3.58 4.03 15.36
C SER A 52 4.27 4.00 16.72
N THR A 53 3.50 3.79 17.79
CA THR A 53 4.02 3.79 19.18
C THR A 53 4.14 2.39 19.78
N ARG A 54 3.52 1.38 19.18
CA ARG A 54 3.50 -0.01 19.68
C ARG A 54 4.40 -0.94 18.86
N LEU A 55 5.65 -0.52 18.65
CA LEU A 55 6.64 -1.36 17.98
C LEU A 55 7.47 -2.12 19.02
N PRO A 56 7.84 -3.39 18.76
CA PRO A 56 8.66 -4.16 19.67
C PRO A 56 10.08 -3.55 19.76
N VAL A 57 10.59 -3.40 20.98
CA VAL A 57 11.94 -2.84 21.25
C VAL A 57 13.04 -3.84 20.86
N LYS A 58 12.72 -5.14 20.91
CA LYS A 58 13.54 -6.23 20.43
C LYS A 58 12.73 -6.98 19.38
N TRP A 59 13.33 -7.25 18.24
CA TRP A 59 12.68 -7.96 17.14
C TRP A 59 13.68 -8.89 16.49
N THR A 60 13.29 -10.14 16.27
CA THR A 60 14.03 -11.09 15.42
C THR A 60 13.18 -11.53 14.25
N VAL A 61 13.83 -12.09 13.23
CA VAL A 61 13.13 -12.53 12.03
C VAL A 61 12.17 -13.68 12.34
N GLU A 62 12.49 -14.53 13.34
CA GLU A 62 11.65 -15.63 13.83
C GLU A 62 10.32 -15.14 14.41
N GLU A 63 10.27 -13.90 14.90
CA GLU A 63 9.09 -13.25 15.45
C GLU A 63 8.27 -12.53 14.35
N ALA A 64 8.65 -12.64 13.09
CA ALA A 64 7.89 -12.05 11.98
C ALA A 64 6.53 -12.74 11.82
N ASP A 65 5.46 -11.95 11.70
CA ASP A 65 4.10 -12.44 11.45
C ASP A 65 4.02 -13.27 10.16
N TRP A 66 4.78 -12.88 9.14
CA TRP A 66 4.89 -13.61 7.89
C TRP A 66 6.20 -13.28 7.16
N ARG A 67 6.56 -14.16 6.23
CA ARG A 67 7.65 -13.96 5.27
C ARG A 67 7.23 -14.47 3.91
N VAL A 68 7.69 -13.80 2.86
CA VAL A 68 7.44 -14.19 1.47
C VAL A 68 8.74 -14.22 0.69
N GLN A 69 8.93 -15.26 -0.11
CA GLN A 69 10.04 -15.31 -1.07
C GLN A 69 9.64 -14.52 -2.32
N LEU A 70 10.42 -13.49 -2.64
CA LEU A 70 10.22 -12.74 -3.89
C LEU A 70 10.79 -13.52 -5.09
N PRO A 71 10.15 -13.41 -6.28
CA PRO A 71 10.68 -13.97 -7.52
C PRO A 71 11.80 -13.04 -8.05
N GLY A 72 12.98 -13.16 -7.45
CA GLY A 72 14.16 -12.36 -7.76
C GLY A 72 14.58 -11.42 -6.63
N VAL A 73 15.49 -10.52 -6.94
CA VAL A 73 16.09 -9.56 -6.01
C VAL A 73 15.15 -8.36 -5.84
N GLY A 74 14.87 -7.96 -4.59
CA GLY A 74 14.07 -6.77 -4.27
C GLY A 74 14.86 -5.77 -3.42
N HIS A 75 15.39 -4.70 -4.04
CA HIS A 75 16.12 -3.64 -3.33
C HIS A 75 15.22 -2.44 -2.96
N CYS A 76 13.99 -2.39 -3.46
CA CYS A 76 13.06 -1.32 -3.15
C CYS A 76 12.71 -1.30 -1.65
N SER A 77 12.27 -0.14 -1.17
CA SER A 77 11.53 -0.11 0.09
C SER A 77 10.09 -0.56 -0.14
N PRO A 78 9.49 -1.37 0.75
CA PRO A 78 8.06 -1.64 0.69
C PRO A 78 7.27 -0.36 0.94
N VAL A 79 6.17 -0.19 0.22
CA VAL A 79 5.19 0.87 0.46
C VAL A 79 3.82 0.26 0.75
N ILE A 80 3.06 0.89 1.63
CA ILE A 80 1.85 0.31 2.20
C ILE A 80 0.68 1.30 2.08
N ARG A 81 -0.48 0.78 1.69
CA ARG A 81 -1.76 1.49 1.77
C ARG A 81 -2.90 0.52 2.07
N GLY A 82 -3.68 0.81 3.12
CA GLY A 82 -4.68 -0.14 3.63
C GLY A 82 -4.03 -1.50 3.95
N ASN A 83 -4.67 -2.59 3.54
CA ASN A 83 -4.13 -3.94 3.68
C ASN A 83 -3.20 -4.37 2.51
N HIS A 84 -2.66 -3.44 1.73
CA HIS A 84 -1.81 -3.78 0.58
C HIS A 84 -0.38 -3.27 0.75
N VAL A 85 0.58 -4.17 0.49
CA VAL A 85 2.02 -3.90 0.44
C VAL A 85 2.49 -4.01 -1.01
N PHE A 86 3.20 -3.01 -1.49
CA PHE A 86 3.73 -2.98 -2.85
C PHE A 86 5.25 -3.01 -2.82
N VAL A 87 5.82 -3.91 -3.62
CA VAL A 87 7.28 -4.09 -3.78
C VAL A 87 7.61 -4.37 -5.23
N THR A 88 8.80 -3.98 -5.66
CA THR A 88 9.37 -4.43 -6.93
C THR A 88 10.41 -5.52 -6.70
N CYS A 89 10.49 -6.48 -7.61
CA CYS A 89 11.58 -7.44 -7.66
C CYS A 89 12.04 -7.64 -9.10
N GLY A 90 13.24 -8.19 -9.27
CA GLY A 90 13.76 -8.48 -10.59
C GLY A 90 14.89 -9.50 -10.61
N GLU A 91 15.07 -10.11 -11.77
CA GLU A 91 16.09 -11.11 -12.04
C GLU A 91 17.32 -10.45 -12.67
N GLU A 92 18.50 -10.71 -12.09
CA GLU A 92 19.76 -10.13 -12.57
C GLU A 92 20.18 -10.72 -13.94
N ASP A 93 19.82 -11.97 -14.20
CA ASP A 93 20.23 -12.72 -15.40
C ASP A 93 19.38 -12.47 -16.65
N SER A 94 18.12 -12.07 -16.48
CA SER A 94 17.22 -11.75 -17.60
C SER A 94 16.94 -10.24 -17.69
N GLY A 95 17.03 -9.52 -16.58
CA GLY A 95 16.49 -8.17 -16.47
C GLY A 95 14.95 -8.16 -16.39
N HIS A 96 14.32 -9.31 -16.17
CA HIS A 96 12.89 -9.38 -15.87
C HIS A 96 12.60 -8.65 -14.55
N ARG A 97 11.55 -7.84 -14.53
CA ARG A 97 11.18 -6.97 -13.42
C ARG A 97 9.68 -7.02 -13.21
N GLN A 98 9.26 -7.08 -11.96
CA GLN A 98 7.87 -7.17 -11.58
C GLN A 98 7.54 -6.21 -10.44
N LEU A 99 6.34 -5.65 -10.48
CA LEU A 99 5.66 -5.03 -9.35
C LEU A 99 4.73 -6.07 -8.74
N LEU A 100 4.80 -6.27 -7.43
CA LEU A 100 3.95 -7.17 -6.68
C LEU A 100 3.06 -6.37 -5.73
N CYS A 101 1.81 -6.79 -5.62
CA CYS A 101 0.92 -6.39 -4.54
C CYS A 101 0.68 -7.60 -3.63
N LEU A 102 0.96 -7.42 -2.35
CA LEU A 102 0.81 -8.42 -1.30
C LEU A 102 -0.23 -7.94 -0.27
N THR A 103 -0.88 -8.86 0.43
CA THR A 103 -1.66 -8.48 1.61
C THR A 103 -0.74 -8.18 2.80
N ALA A 104 -1.06 -7.16 3.61
CA ALA A 104 -0.23 -6.78 4.76
C ALA A 104 -0.39 -7.74 5.95
N ASP A 105 -1.51 -8.46 6.02
CA ASP A 105 -1.81 -9.43 7.08
C ASP A 105 -1.05 -10.76 6.97
N SER A 106 -0.70 -11.19 5.77
CA SER A 106 -0.19 -12.55 5.52
C SER A 106 0.89 -12.63 4.44
N GLY A 107 1.17 -11.53 3.74
CA GLY A 107 2.15 -11.51 2.65
C GLY A 107 1.70 -12.25 1.39
N GLN A 108 0.42 -12.62 1.30
CA GLN A 108 -0.10 -13.33 0.13
C GLN A 108 -0.09 -12.43 -1.09
N VAL A 109 0.36 -12.96 -2.23
CA VAL A 109 0.34 -12.23 -3.49
C VAL A 109 -1.10 -12.06 -3.96
N VAL A 110 -1.56 -10.82 -4.05
CA VAL A 110 -2.86 -10.46 -4.63
C VAL A 110 -2.75 -10.42 -6.15
N TRP A 111 -1.71 -9.75 -6.67
CA TRP A 111 -1.41 -9.70 -8.10
C TRP A 111 0.06 -9.36 -8.35
N LYS A 112 0.50 -9.61 -9.58
CA LYS A 112 1.82 -9.23 -10.09
C LYS A 112 1.68 -8.56 -11.44
N HIS A 113 2.58 -7.63 -11.73
CA HIS A 113 2.61 -6.93 -13.00
C HIS A 113 4.05 -6.80 -13.52
N THR A 114 4.32 -7.27 -14.74
CA THR A 114 5.64 -7.13 -15.39
C THR A 114 5.91 -5.69 -15.77
N ILE A 115 6.98 -5.10 -15.25
CA ILE A 115 7.37 -3.70 -15.52
C ILE A 115 8.59 -3.60 -16.45
N GLY A 116 9.30 -4.68 -16.72
CA GLY A 116 10.30 -4.69 -17.78
C GLY A 116 10.99 -6.04 -17.93
N GLU A 117 11.61 -6.26 -19.10
CA GLU A 117 12.08 -7.60 -19.50
C GLU A 117 13.48 -7.59 -20.11
N ALA A 118 14.18 -6.46 -20.01
CA ALA A 118 15.47 -6.28 -20.65
C ALA A 118 16.51 -5.73 -19.68
N LYS A 119 17.74 -6.22 -19.77
CA LYS A 119 18.87 -5.67 -19.03
C LYS A 119 19.18 -4.24 -19.48
N HIS A 120 19.71 -3.47 -18.53
CA HIS A 120 20.32 -2.17 -18.78
C HIS A 120 21.53 -2.01 -17.85
N ARG A 121 22.38 -1.02 -18.14
CA ARG A 121 23.54 -0.73 -17.30
C ARG A 121 23.05 -0.14 -15.98
N LYS A 122 23.47 -0.73 -14.86
CA LYS A 122 23.25 -0.22 -13.51
C LYS A 122 24.55 -0.17 -12.72
N HIS A 123 24.57 0.65 -11.66
CA HIS A 123 25.66 0.63 -10.70
C HIS A 123 25.68 -0.71 -9.94
N SER A 124 26.85 -1.16 -9.48
CA SER A 124 27.01 -2.45 -8.79
C SER A 124 26.22 -2.56 -7.49
N LEU A 125 25.93 -1.42 -6.84
CA LEU A 125 25.11 -1.35 -5.63
C LEU A 125 23.60 -1.35 -5.90
N ASN A 126 23.18 -1.34 -7.17
CA ASN A 126 21.76 -1.38 -7.55
C ASN A 126 21.36 -2.77 -8.04
N SER A 127 20.07 -3.05 -7.95
CA SER A 127 19.42 -4.16 -8.67
C SER A 127 18.47 -3.60 -9.73
N PHE A 128 17.90 -4.47 -10.55
CA PHE A 128 16.82 -4.07 -11.45
C PHE A 128 15.52 -3.65 -10.74
N ALA A 129 15.47 -3.81 -9.42
CA ALA A 129 14.34 -3.50 -8.57
C ALA A 129 14.69 -2.50 -7.45
N SER A 130 15.62 -1.58 -7.70
CA SER A 130 16.00 -0.53 -6.74
C SER A 130 14.97 0.60 -6.62
N SER A 131 14.09 0.77 -7.61
CA SER A 131 13.10 1.84 -7.60
C SER A 131 11.98 1.53 -6.61
N THR A 132 11.77 2.41 -5.64
CA THR A 132 10.66 2.29 -4.69
C THR A 132 9.37 2.78 -5.31
N PRO A 133 8.27 2.00 -5.31
CA PRO A 133 6.99 2.48 -5.80
C PRO A 133 6.49 3.69 -5.01
N ALA A 134 5.64 4.50 -5.63
CA ALA A 134 4.84 5.50 -4.94
C ALA A 134 3.36 5.24 -5.24
N LEU A 135 2.47 5.54 -4.29
CA LEU A 135 1.04 5.30 -4.42
C LEU A 135 0.28 6.62 -4.29
N ASP A 136 -0.79 6.76 -5.07
CA ASP A 136 -1.89 7.67 -4.75
C ASP A 136 -3.15 6.85 -4.38
N ALA A 137 -4.33 7.48 -4.39
CA ALA A 137 -5.60 6.83 -4.02
C ALA A 137 -6.02 5.71 -4.97
N GLU A 138 -5.54 5.73 -6.20
CA GLU A 138 -6.03 4.89 -7.29
C GLU A 138 -4.92 4.10 -7.98
N ARG A 139 -3.66 4.56 -7.88
CA ARG A 139 -2.57 4.14 -8.77
C ARG A 139 -1.27 3.83 -8.05
N VAL A 140 -0.44 3.03 -8.72
CA VAL A 140 0.89 2.64 -8.28
C VAL A 140 1.92 3.08 -9.30
N TYR A 141 2.69 4.10 -8.94
CA TYR A 141 3.74 4.66 -9.76
C TYR A 141 5.05 3.92 -9.53
N VAL A 142 5.60 3.33 -10.59
CA VAL A 142 6.96 2.76 -10.59
C VAL A 142 7.76 3.41 -11.68
N SER A 143 8.99 3.82 -11.34
CA SER A 143 9.93 4.34 -12.31
C SER A 143 11.06 3.34 -12.57
N TRP A 144 11.43 3.11 -13.82
CA TRP A 144 12.56 2.23 -14.14
C TRP A 144 13.27 2.68 -15.42
N VAL A 145 14.47 2.15 -15.62
CA VAL A 145 15.26 2.37 -16.82
C VAL A 145 15.08 1.18 -17.77
N ASP A 146 14.82 1.43 -19.05
CA ASP A 146 14.73 0.39 -20.08
C ASP A 146 16.08 0.14 -20.78
N ALA A 147 16.09 -0.74 -21.79
CA ALA A 147 17.29 -1.09 -22.54
C ALA A 147 17.88 0.09 -23.33
N GLU A 148 17.06 1.09 -23.66
CA GLU A 148 17.46 2.32 -24.36
C GLU A 148 17.89 3.43 -23.38
N ASN A 149 18.01 3.09 -22.10
CA ASN A 149 18.30 3.98 -20.98
C ASN A 149 17.28 5.14 -20.84
N GLN A 150 16.02 4.92 -21.18
CA GLN A 150 14.94 5.87 -20.95
C GLN A 150 14.25 5.60 -19.62
N LEU A 151 13.84 6.68 -18.93
CA LEU A 151 13.03 6.58 -17.72
C LEU A 151 11.57 6.33 -18.10
N GLN A 152 11.05 5.19 -17.67
CA GLN A 152 9.66 4.80 -17.83
C GLN A 152 8.92 4.99 -16.51
N VAL A 153 7.67 5.46 -16.57
CA VAL A 153 6.77 5.52 -15.40
C VAL A 153 5.48 4.79 -15.74
N LYS A 154 5.09 3.83 -14.90
CA LYS A 154 3.80 3.13 -15.00
C LYS A 154 2.98 3.45 -13.77
N ALA A 155 1.70 3.76 -13.96
CA ALA A 155 0.71 4.10 -12.93
C ALA A 155 -0.34 3.00 -12.82
#